data_AF-F2Q4B9-F1
#
_entry.id   AF-F2Q4B9-F1
#
_cell.length_a   1.000
_cell.length_b   1.000
_cell.length_c   1.000
_cell.angle_alpha   90.00
_cell.angle_beta   90.00
_cell.angle_gamma   90.00
#
_symmetry.space_group_name_H-M   'P 1'
#
loop_
_entity.id
_entity.type
_entity.pdbx_description
1 polymer ?
#
loop_
_entity_poly.entity_id
_entity_poly.type
_entity_poly.pdbx_seq_one_letter_code
_entity_poly.pdbx_strand_id
1 'polypeptide(L)'
;MASIQLPLEAFTSRLNLTERLNGIRSQSMSSRFANLRPVSEFLDIKRVSKPANFAEFQSRASYNLSYFSSNYVVVFIVLSIYSLLTNLALLFVILLVLGGSYGIGKLEGRDLDVGIFRATTSQLYTALLVVALPLGLWASPLSTALWLTCATGVCVIGHAALMDKPIENAFSGEAV
;
A
#
# COMPACT_ATOMS: atom_id res chain seq x y z
N MET A 1 -14.95 42.40 18.40
CA MET A 1 -14.14 41.53 17.52
C MET A 1 -14.98 40.28 17.24
N ALA A 2 -15.41 40.07 16.00
CA ALA A 2 -16.26 38.94 15.65
C ALA A 2 -15.40 37.67 15.48
N SER A 3 -15.66 36.62 16.26
CA SER A 3 -15.03 35.32 16.09
C SER A 3 -15.67 34.61 14.90
N ILE A 4 -14.89 34.38 13.86
CA ILE A 4 -15.28 33.56 12.72
C ILE A 4 -15.33 32.11 13.21
N GLN A 5 -16.53 31.64 13.54
CA GLN A 5 -16.79 30.23 13.86
C GLN A 5 -16.80 29.45 12.54
N LEU A 6 -15.64 28.90 12.17
CA LEU A 6 -15.52 28.03 10.99
C LEU A 6 -16.33 26.74 11.24
N PRO A 7 -17.36 26.42 10.45
CA PRO A 7 -18.16 25.21 10.61
C PRO A 7 -17.40 23.99 10.05
N LEU A 8 -16.34 23.59 10.73
CA LEU A 8 -15.53 22.40 10.40
C LEU A 8 -16.36 21.10 10.51
N GLU A 9 -17.42 21.11 11.33
CA GLU A 9 -18.36 20.00 11.50
C GLU A 9 -19.23 19.78 10.26
N ALA A 10 -19.58 20.84 9.52
CA ALA A 10 -20.36 20.74 8.28
C ALA A 10 -19.53 20.17 7.12
N PHE A 11 -18.22 20.46 7.09
CA PHE A 11 -17.30 19.85 6.12
C PHE A 11 -17.07 18.36 6.41
N THR A 12 -16.93 18.00 7.68
CA THR A 12 -16.66 16.61 8.12
C THR A 12 -17.89 15.69 8.00
N SER A 13 -19.11 16.24 8.11
CA SER A 13 -20.35 15.48 7.91
C SER A 13 -20.67 15.24 6.44
N ARG A 14 -20.36 16.20 5.55
CA ARG A 14 -20.52 16.04 4.09
C ARG A 14 -19.46 15.13 3.48
N LEU A 15 -18.23 15.23 3.99
CA LEU A 15 -17.16 14.30 3.69
C LEU A 15 -17.28 13.14 4.67
N ASN A 16 -18.17 12.18 4.39
CA ASN A 16 -18.42 10.98 5.18
C ASN A 16 -17.18 10.04 5.28
N LEU A 17 -16.08 10.61 5.74
CA LEU A 17 -14.72 10.08 5.78
C LEU A 17 -14.57 9.15 6.97
N THR A 18 -15.20 9.48 8.11
CA THR A 18 -15.18 8.66 9.32
C THR A 18 -15.84 7.31 9.08
N GLU A 19 -16.96 7.25 8.37
CA GLU A 19 -17.66 6.00 8.05
C GLU A 19 -16.88 5.17 7.01
N ARG A 20 -16.26 5.83 6.02
CA ARG A 20 -15.34 5.18 5.06
C ARG A 20 -14.07 4.65 5.71
N LEU A 21 -13.46 5.40 6.63
CA LEU A 21 -12.29 4.99 7.40
C LEU A 21 -12.62 3.83 8.35
N ASN A 22 -13.81 3.83 8.94
CA ASN A 22 -14.31 2.72 9.76
C ASN A 22 -14.60 1.47 8.92
N GLY A 23 -15.13 1.61 7.70
CA GLY A 23 -15.32 0.50 6.76
C GLY A 23 -14.00 -0.14 6.28
N ILE A 24 -12.94 0.66 6.16
CA ILE A 24 -11.59 0.15 5.84
C ILE A 24 -10.97 -0.58 7.03
N ARG A 25 -11.25 -0.14 8.26
CA ARG A 25 -10.73 -0.76 9.50
C ARG A 25 -11.53 -1.98 9.98
N SER A 26 -12.82 -2.09 9.64
CA SER A 26 -13.69 -3.16 10.15
C SER A 26 -13.52 -4.50 9.42
N GLN A 27 -12.86 -4.52 8.26
CA GLN A 27 -12.58 -5.76 7.54
C GLN A 27 -11.28 -6.38 8.07
N SER A 28 -11.41 -7.32 8.99
CA SER A 28 -10.25 -8.03 9.55
C SER A 28 -9.40 -8.66 8.43
N MET A 29 -8.08 -8.65 8.59
CA MET A 29 -7.16 -9.31 7.64
C MET A 29 -7.60 -10.76 7.40
N SER A 30 -8.12 -11.45 8.42
CA SER A 30 -8.70 -12.79 8.32
C SER A 30 -9.87 -12.89 7.32
N SER A 31 -10.75 -11.89 7.26
CA SER A 31 -11.84 -11.82 6.28
C SER A 31 -11.33 -11.56 4.86
N ARG A 32 -10.24 -10.78 4.72
CA ARG A 32 -9.55 -10.59 3.42
C ARG A 32 -8.87 -11.86 2.93
N PHE A 33 -8.23 -12.62 3.82
CA PHE A 33 -7.64 -13.92 3.52
C PHE A 33 -8.72 -14.98 3.20
N ALA A 34 -9.88 -14.95 3.87
CA ALA A 34 -10.99 -15.85 3.56
C ALA A 34 -11.64 -15.59 2.18
N ASN A 35 -11.48 -14.39 1.64
CA ASN A 35 -11.94 -14.00 0.29
C ASN A 35 -10.85 -14.17 -0.79
N LEU A 36 -9.69 -14.76 -0.48
CA LEU A 36 -8.69 -15.07 -1.50
C LEU A 36 -9.28 -16.06 -2.50
N ARG A 37 -9.36 -15.65 -3.76
CA ARG A 37 -9.81 -16.50 -4.84
C ARG A 37 -8.66 -17.42 -5.25
N PRO A 38 -8.93 -18.69 -5.60
CA PRO A 38 -7.91 -19.63 -6.01
C PRO A 38 -7.07 -19.06 -7.16
N VAL A 39 -5.75 -19.20 -7.09
CA VAL A 39 -4.80 -18.63 -8.06
C VAL A 39 -5.05 -19.15 -9.47
N SER A 40 -5.62 -20.36 -9.60
CA SER A 40 -6.06 -20.94 -10.87
C SER A 40 -7.20 -20.18 -11.53
N GLU A 41 -8.06 -19.53 -10.75
CA GLU A 41 -9.13 -18.67 -11.25
C GLU A 41 -8.57 -17.29 -11.62
N PHE A 42 -7.62 -16.77 -10.84
CA PHE A 42 -6.92 -15.53 -11.14
C PHE A 42 -6.13 -15.63 -12.46
N LEU A 43 -5.35 -16.70 -12.65
CA LEU A 43 -4.58 -16.94 -13.87
C LEU A 43 -5.31 -17.81 -14.90
N ASP A 44 -6.63 -17.62 -15.07
CA ASP A 44 -7.37 -18.32 -16.12
C ASP A 44 -7.09 -17.68 -17.50
N ILE A 45 -5.99 -18.12 -18.13
CA ILE A 45 -5.54 -17.66 -19.45
C ILE A 45 -6.62 -17.87 -20.53
N LYS A 46 -7.56 -18.81 -20.33
CA LYS A 46 -8.65 -19.06 -21.29
C LYS A 46 -9.69 -17.93 -21.30
N ARG A 47 -9.78 -17.12 -20.25
CA ARG A 47 -10.68 -15.96 -20.13
C ARG A 47 -10.02 -14.64 -20.46
N VAL A 48 -8.77 -14.68 -20.93
CA VAL A 48 -8.04 -13.50 -21.37
C VAL A 48 -8.51 -13.14 -22.77
N SER A 49 -9.21 -12.02 -22.90
CA SER A 49 -9.61 -11.47 -24.20
C SER A 49 -9.30 -9.98 -24.28
N LYS A 50 -9.12 -9.50 -25.51
CA LYS A 50 -8.89 -8.07 -25.74
C LYS A 50 -10.24 -7.35 -25.65
N PRO A 51 -10.36 -6.32 -24.80
CA PRO A 51 -11.58 -5.52 -24.75
C PRO A 51 -11.82 -4.87 -26.11
N ALA A 52 -13.05 -4.91 -26.60
CA ALA A 52 -13.38 -4.35 -27.90
C ALA A 52 -13.39 -2.82 -27.84
N ASN A 53 -13.81 -2.23 -26.71
CA ASN A 53 -14.05 -0.79 -26.56
C ASN A 53 -13.57 -0.28 -25.18
N PHE A 54 -13.31 1.03 -25.05
CA PHE A 54 -12.93 1.66 -23.78
C PHE A 54 -14.02 1.55 -22.69
N ALA A 55 -15.30 1.57 -23.07
CA ALA A 55 -16.42 1.35 -22.14
C ALA A 55 -16.40 -0.06 -21.55
N GLU A 56 -16.05 -1.06 -22.36
CA GLU A 56 -15.93 -2.45 -21.92
C GLU A 56 -14.70 -2.62 -21.02
N PHE A 57 -13.57 -2.01 -21.37
CA PHE A 57 -12.38 -1.95 -20.53
C PHE A 57 -12.70 -1.42 -19.13
N GLN A 58 -13.38 -0.28 -19.02
CA GLN A 58 -13.73 0.31 -17.72
C GLN A 58 -14.64 -0.62 -16.93
N SER A 59 -15.64 -1.20 -17.59
CA SER A 59 -16.61 -2.09 -16.98
C SER A 59 -15.96 -3.40 -16.47
N ARG A 60 -15.03 -3.98 -17.23
CA ARG A 60 -14.22 -5.15 -16.84
C ARG A 60 -13.29 -4.81 -15.69
N ALA A 61 -12.56 -3.70 -15.79
CA ALA A 61 -11.64 -3.26 -14.75
C ALA A 61 -12.33 -3.03 -13.41
N SER A 62 -13.45 -2.30 -13.38
CA SER A 62 -14.21 -2.05 -12.14
C SER A 62 -14.75 -3.34 -11.49
N TYR A 63 -15.24 -4.29 -12.29
CA TYR A 63 -15.72 -5.58 -11.79
C TYR A 63 -14.57 -6.42 -11.23
N ASN A 64 -13.52 -6.61 -12.03
CA ASN A 64 -12.39 -7.47 -11.68
C ASN A 64 -11.56 -6.91 -10.52
N LEU A 65 -11.44 -5.59 -10.37
CA LEU A 65 -10.80 -4.96 -9.18
C LEU A 65 -11.51 -5.34 -7.88
N SER A 66 -12.84 -5.37 -7.90
CA SER A 66 -13.65 -5.74 -6.75
C SER A 66 -13.58 -7.25 -6.51
N TYR A 67 -13.71 -8.04 -7.57
CA TYR A 67 -13.75 -9.50 -7.51
C TYR A 67 -12.42 -10.12 -7.04
N PHE A 68 -11.28 -9.62 -7.53
CA PHE A 68 -9.93 -10.12 -7.20
C PHE A 68 -9.16 -9.22 -6.21
N SER A 69 -9.85 -8.39 -5.43
CA SER A 69 -9.22 -7.41 -4.52
C SER A 69 -8.14 -8.02 -3.62
N SER A 70 -8.41 -9.15 -2.97
CA SER A 70 -7.43 -9.84 -2.11
C SER A 70 -6.22 -10.36 -2.89
N ASN A 71 -6.41 -10.86 -4.11
CA ASN A 71 -5.31 -11.36 -4.95
C ASN A 71 -4.40 -10.21 -5.40
N TYR A 72 -4.97 -9.04 -5.71
CA TYR A 72 -4.17 -7.85 -6.03
C TYR A 72 -3.38 -7.30 -4.83
N VAL A 73 -3.90 -7.43 -3.60
CA VAL A 73 -3.12 -7.12 -2.39
C VAL A 73 -1.90 -8.05 -2.28
N VAL A 74 -2.06 -9.35 -2.58
CA VAL A 74 -0.92 -10.28 -2.59
C VAL A 74 0.10 -9.88 -3.65
N VAL A 75 -0.33 -9.52 -4.87
CA VAL A 75 0.58 -9.01 -5.92
C VAL A 75 1.34 -7.77 -5.45
N PHE A 76 0.67 -6.82 -4.80
CA PHE A 76 1.32 -5.63 -4.24
C PHE A 76 2.36 -5.99 -3.17
N ILE A 77 2.08 -6.95 -2.29
CA ILE A 77 3.03 -7.41 -1.27
C ILE A 77 4.25 -8.08 -1.92
N VAL A 78 4.04 -8.96 -2.90
CA VAL A 78 5.13 -9.64 -3.62
C VAL A 78 6.00 -8.62 -4.36
N LEU A 79 5.39 -7.67 -5.08
CA LEU A 79 6.12 -6.58 -5.74
C LEU A 79 6.84 -5.66 -4.75
N SER A 80 6.26 -5.40 -3.57
CA SER A 80 6.92 -4.63 -2.51
C SER A 80 8.16 -5.34 -2.01
N ILE A 81 8.08 -6.64 -1.73
CA ILE A 81 9.22 -7.45 -1.30
C ILE A 81 10.29 -7.46 -2.40
N TYR A 82 9.91 -7.69 -3.65
CA TYR A 82 10.83 -7.63 -4.80
C TYR A 82 11.53 -6.27 -4.91
N SER A 83 10.78 -5.17 -4.73
CA SER A 83 11.29 -3.81 -4.79
C SER A 83 12.34 -3.53 -3.70
N LEU A 84 12.09 -4.02 -2.48
CA LEU A 84 13.05 -3.95 -1.37
C LEU A 84 14.29 -4.82 -1.59
N LEU A 85 14.13 -6.03 -2.12
CA LEU A 85 15.25 -6.93 -2.41
C LEU A 85 16.13 -6.41 -3.54
N THR A 86 15.53 -5.75 -4.53
CA THR A 86 16.27 -5.14 -5.64
C THR A 86 17.04 -3.89 -5.19
N ASN A 87 16.53 -3.18 -4.19
CA ASN A 87 17.18 -2.00 -3.60
C ASN A 87 17.67 -2.29 -2.17
N LEU A 88 18.76 -3.06 -2.07
CA LEU A 88 19.37 -3.43 -0.80
C LEU A 88 19.80 -2.22 0.04
N ALA A 89 20.16 -1.10 -0.60
CA ALA A 89 20.50 0.14 0.09
C ALA A 89 19.28 0.71 0.84
N LEU A 90 18.11 0.74 0.21
CA LEU A 90 16.87 1.18 0.83
C LEU A 90 16.47 0.26 1.97
N LEU A 91 16.56 -1.06 1.77
CA LEU A 91 16.33 -2.04 2.83
C LEU A 91 17.26 -1.78 4.03
N PHE A 92 18.55 -1.54 3.79
CA PHE A 92 19.51 -1.21 4.84
C PHE A 92 19.15 0.07 5.58
N VAL A 93 18.77 1.15 4.88
CA VAL A 93 18.33 2.41 5.52
C VAL A 93 17.10 2.20 6.39
N ILE A 94 16.12 1.42 5.92
CA ILE A 94 14.94 1.07 6.71
C ILE A 94 15.35 0.34 7.99
N LEU A 95 16.19 -0.69 7.88
CA LEU A 95 16.67 -1.44 9.04
C LEU A 95 17.49 -0.56 10.01
N LEU A 96 18.33 0.32 9.48
CA LEU A 96 19.12 1.27 10.27
C LEU A 96 18.22 2.22 11.05
N VAL A 97 17.21 2.81 10.40
CA VAL A 97 16.29 3.77 11.04
C VAL A 97 15.37 3.08 12.03
N LEU A 98 14.74 1.95 11.66
CA LEU A 98 13.85 1.21 12.55
C LEU A 98 14.62 0.58 13.71
N GLY A 99 15.72 -0.11 13.43
CA GLY A 99 16.58 -0.73 14.43
C GLY A 99 17.26 0.30 15.33
N GLY A 100 17.72 1.41 14.76
CA GLY A 100 18.29 2.54 15.50
C GLY A 100 17.26 3.19 16.41
N SER A 101 16.08 3.54 15.89
CA SER A 101 15.00 4.15 16.69
C SER A 101 14.48 3.20 17.77
N TYR A 102 14.33 1.92 17.47
CA TYR A 102 13.95 0.90 18.46
C TYR A 102 15.02 0.71 19.53
N GLY A 103 16.29 0.65 19.13
CA GLY A 103 17.43 0.56 20.03
C GLY A 103 17.49 1.76 20.97
N ILE A 104 17.33 2.98 20.45
CA ILE A 104 17.28 4.21 21.25
C ILE A 104 16.04 4.23 22.16
N GLY A 105 14.88 3.79 21.65
CA GLY A 105 13.65 3.69 22.44
C GLY A 105 13.79 2.77 23.65
N LYS A 106 14.61 1.71 23.54
CA LYS A 106 14.91 0.78 24.64
C LYS A 106 15.73 1.41 25.77
N LEU A 107 16.35 2.58 25.57
CA LEU A 107 17.04 3.29 26.65
C LEU A 107 16.07 4.00 27.59
N GLU A 108 14.78 4.12 27.25
CA GLU A 108 13.76 4.76 28.09
C GLU A 108 14.14 6.19 28.53
N GLY A 109 14.88 6.91 27.67
CA GLY A 109 15.36 8.27 27.94
C GLY A 109 16.63 8.35 28.79
N ARG A 110 17.23 7.22 29.16
CA ARG A 110 18.55 7.17 29.81
C ARG A 110 19.65 7.43 28.78
N ASP A 111 20.74 8.05 29.23
CA ASP A 111 21.92 8.21 28.37
C ASP A 111 22.54 6.84 28.06
N LEU A 112 22.98 6.65 26.82
CA LEU A 112 23.72 5.47 26.42
C LEU A 112 25.12 5.56 27.06
N ASP A 113 25.37 4.74 28.08
CA ASP A 113 26.65 4.67 28.77
C ASP A 113 27.33 3.33 28.45
N VAL A 114 28.19 3.34 27.42
CA VAL A 114 28.95 2.16 26.98
C VAL A 114 30.41 2.37 27.37
N GLY A 115 30.71 2.09 28.63
CA GLY A 115 32.07 2.15 29.19
C GLY A 115 32.67 3.56 29.16
N ILE A 116 33.38 3.90 28.09
CA ILE A 116 34.04 5.21 27.90
C ILE A 116 33.17 6.16 27.06
N PHE A 117 32.17 5.64 26.35
CA PHE A 117 31.32 6.43 25.47
C PHE A 117 29.98 6.71 26.14
N ARG A 118 29.75 7.98 26.46
CA ARG A 118 28.48 8.48 26.99
C ARG A 118 27.82 9.38 25.95
N ALA A 119 26.66 8.98 25.47
CA ALA A 119 25.92 9.76 24.49
C ALA A 119 24.45 9.89 24.89
N THR A 120 23.93 11.11 24.78
CA THR A 120 22.54 11.38 25.14
C THR A 120 21.59 10.82 24.09
N THR A 121 20.35 10.56 24.48
CA THR A 121 19.29 10.11 23.57
C THR A 121 19.15 11.06 22.36
N SER A 122 19.27 12.37 22.58
CA SER A 122 19.24 13.38 21.51
C SER A 122 20.42 13.24 20.55
N GLN A 123 21.64 13.03 21.05
CA GLN A 123 22.82 12.82 20.21
C GLN A 123 22.71 11.54 19.38
N LEU A 124 22.14 10.46 19.93
CA LEU A 124 21.89 9.23 19.18
C LEU A 124 20.90 9.45 18.04
N TYR A 125 19.77 10.13 18.28
CA TYR A 125 18.82 10.47 17.22
C TYR A 125 19.41 11.41 16.18
N THR A 126 20.22 12.39 16.59
CA THR A 126 20.94 13.27 15.65
C THR A 126 21.94 12.48 14.81
N ALA A 127 22.75 11.60 15.41
CA ALA A 127 23.68 10.75 14.68
C ALA A 127 22.95 9.81 13.72
N LEU A 128 21.83 9.22 14.15
CA LEU A 128 20.98 8.39 13.32
C LEU A 128 20.47 9.17 12.10
N LEU A 129 20.00 10.40 12.30
CA LEU A 129 19.58 11.27 11.19
C LEU A 129 20.73 11.63 10.27
N VAL A 130 21.88 12.05 10.80
CA VAL A 130 23.05 12.45 9.99
C VAL A 130 23.56 11.30 9.12
N VAL A 131 23.43 10.06 9.56
CA VAL A 131 23.78 8.88 8.76
C VAL A 131 22.64 8.45 7.83
N ALA A 132 21.40 8.43 8.32
CA ALA A 132 20.24 7.96 7.57
C ALA A 132 19.84 8.90 6.43
N LEU A 133 20.02 10.22 6.55
CA LEU A 133 19.63 11.19 5.52
C LEU A 133 20.45 11.03 4.25
N PRO A 134 21.81 11.06 4.28
CA PRO A 134 22.62 10.87 3.09
C PRO A 134 22.41 9.49 2.46
N LEU A 135 22.35 8.44 3.29
CA LEU A 135 22.09 7.08 2.81
C LEU A 135 20.68 6.96 2.21
N GLY A 136 19.69 7.61 2.80
CA GLY A 136 18.31 7.64 2.32
C GLY A 136 18.18 8.37 0.99
N LEU A 137 18.90 9.48 0.81
CA LEU A 137 18.95 10.17 -0.48
C LEU A 137 19.60 9.30 -1.55
N TRP A 138 20.68 8.58 -1.22
CA TRP A 138 21.31 7.64 -2.14
C TRP A 138 20.38 6.48 -2.50
N ALA A 139 19.72 5.89 -1.50
CA ALA A 139 18.78 4.79 -1.67
C ALA A 139 17.56 5.14 -2.55
N SER A 140 17.33 6.43 -2.84
CA SER A 140 16.32 6.91 -3.80
C SER A 140 14.91 6.34 -3.56
N PRO A 141 14.35 6.47 -2.34
CA PRO A 141 13.07 5.86 -1.96
C PRO A 141 11.90 6.32 -2.83
N LEU A 142 11.94 7.55 -3.34
CA LEU A 142 10.92 8.06 -4.26
C LEU A 142 10.89 7.27 -5.57
N SER A 143 12.05 6.94 -6.14
CA SER A 143 12.12 6.13 -7.36
C SER A 143 11.56 4.74 -7.13
N THR A 144 11.92 4.10 -6.01
CA THR A 144 11.41 2.78 -5.62
C THR A 144 9.89 2.80 -5.39
N ALA A 145 9.36 3.83 -4.73
CA ALA A 145 7.93 3.97 -4.49
C ALA A 145 7.13 4.24 -5.79
N LEU A 146 7.64 5.10 -6.68
CA LEU A 146 7.04 5.33 -7.99
C LEU A 146 7.08 4.08 -8.85
N TRP A 147 8.21 3.35 -8.87
CA TRP A 147 8.31 2.07 -9.55
C TRP A 147 7.27 1.07 -9.03
N LEU A 148 7.15 0.92 -7.71
CA LEU A 148 6.19 0.01 -7.10
C LEU A 148 4.75 0.38 -7.45
N THR A 149 4.40 1.67 -7.41
CA THR A 149 3.05 2.16 -7.73
C THR A 149 2.73 1.93 -9.21
N CYS A 150 3.65 2.26 -10.11
CA CYS A 150 3.49 2.04 -11.54
C CYS A 150 3.43 0.55 -11.90
N ALA A 151 4.33 -0.27 -11.35
CA ALA A 151 4.36 -1.71 -11.59
C ALA A 151 3.07 -2.37 -11.10
N THR A 152 2.63 -2.04 -9.88
CA THR A 152 1.37 -2.55 -9.34
C THR A 152 0.19 -2.09 -10.20
N GLY A 153 0.15 -0.81 -10.58
CA GLY A 153 -0.90 -0.26 -11.44
C GLY A 153 -0.99 -0.99 -12.78
N VAL A 154 0.14 -1.19 -13.46
CA VAL A 154 0.19 -1.91 -14.75
C VAL A 154 -0.21 -3.37 -14.59
N CYS A 155 0.28 -4.08 -13.56
CA CYS A 155 -0.07 -5.48 -13.32
C CYS A 155 -1.56 -5.65 -12.98
N VAL A 156 -2.09 -4.84 -12.06
CA VAL A 156 -3.48 -4.95 -11.59
C VAL A 156 -4.46 -4.51 -12.68
N ILE A 157 -4.24 -3.35 -13.29
CA ILE A 157 -5.14 -2.82 -14.33
C ILE A 157 -5.02 -3.67 -15.59
N GLY A 158 -3.80 -4.07 -15.98
CA GLY A 158 -3.58 -4.95 -17.12
C GLY A 158 -4.32 -6.28 -16.96
N HIS A 159 -4.22 -6.90 -15.80
CA HIS A 159 -4.95 -8.13 -15.49
C HIS A 159 -6.48 -7.89 -15.48
N ALA A 160 -6.94 -6.85 -14.77
CA ALA A 160 -8.36 -6.54 -14.63
C ALA A 160 -9.05 -6.15 -15.95
N ALA A 161 -8.30 -5.57 -16.88
CA ALA A 161 -8.80 -5.16 -18.20
C ALA A 161 -8.92 -6.32 -19.19
N LEU A 162 -7.96 -7.25 -19.13
CA LEU A 162 -7.87 -8.38 -20.06
C LEU A 162 -8.78 -9.55 -19.67
N MET A 163 -9.17 -9.62 -18.39
CA MET A 163 -9.99 -10.73 -17.90
C MET A 163 -11.48 -10.50 -18.21
N ASP A 164 -12.09 -11.44 -18.91
CA ASP A 164 -13.53 -11.42 -19.21
C ASP A 164 -14.39 -11.57 -17.97
N LYS A 165 -15.53 -10.87 -17.97
CA LYS A 165 -16.58 -11.10 -16.98
C LYS A 165 -17.21 -12.48 -17.24
N PRO A 166 -17.53 -13.27 -16.21
CA PRO A 166 -18.21 -14.54 -16.41
C PRO A 166 -19.57 -14.33 -17.09
N ILE A 167 -19.82 -15.15 -18.12
CA ILE A 167 -20.98 -15.16 -19.03
C ILE A 167 -22.35 -15.18 -18.34
N GLU A 168 -22.45 -15.67 -17.11
CA GLU A 168 -23.69 -15.68 -16.32
C GLU A 168 -24.28 -14.27 -16.12
N ASN A 169 -23.44 -13.23 -16.06
CA ASN A 169 -23.86 -11.83 -15.93
C ASN A 169 -24.19 -11.16 -17.28
N ALA A 170 -23.77 -11.74 -18.42
CA ALA A 170 -24.21 -11.28 -19.74
C ALA A 170 -25.69 -11.63 -19.97
N PHE A 171 -26.16 -12.74 -19.39
CA PHE A 171 -27.56 -13.16 -19.45
C PHE A 171 -28.45 -12.54 -18.37
N SER A 172 -27.90 -12.07 -17.24
CA SER A 172 -28.69 -11.38 -16.21
C SER A 172 -29.09 -9.96 -16.60
N GLY A 173 -28.42 -9.36 -17.59
CA GLY A 173 -28.73 -8.03 -18.13
C GLY A 173 -29.76 -8.02 -19.26
N GLU A 174 -30.09 -9.18 -19.83
CA GLU A 174 -31.11 -9.33 -20.91
C GLU A 174 -32.46 -9.86 -20.39
N ALA A 175 -32.57 -10.11 -19.09
CA ALA A 175 -33.80 -10.56 -18.44
C ALA A 175 -34.45 -9.46 -17.58
N VAL A 176 -34.64 -8.26 -18.15
CA VAL A 176 -35.60 -7.25 -17.66
C VAL A 176 -36.21 -6.50 -18.84
#